data_AF-A0A838EFB7-F1
#
_entry.id   AF-A0A838EFB7-F1
#
_cell.length_a   1.000
_cell.length_b   1.000
_cell.length_c   1.000
_cell.angle_alpha   90.00
_cell.angle_beta   90.00
_cell.angle_gamma   90.00
#
_symmetry.space_group_name_H-M   'P 1'
#
loop_
_entity.id
_entity.type
_entity.pdbx_description
1 polymer ?
#
loop_
_entity_poly.entity_id
_entity_poly.type
_entity_poly.pdbx_seq_one_letter_code
_entity_poly.pdbx_strand_id
1 'polypeptide(L)' 'MNAVKTHVGRCDTCGKPAAYAQLLPNNRRFLYCDEHVPALVKREADKREATEKTR' A
#
# COMPACT_ATOMS: atom_id res chain seq x y z
N MET A 1 -4.63 10.52 0.21
CA MET A 1 -4.26 9.57 -0.85
C MET A 1 -5.03 8.27 -0.59
N ASN A 2 -4.95 7.25 -1.44
CA ASN A 2 -5.53 5.94 -1.15
C ASN A 2 -4.38 4.95 -0.95
N ALA A 3 -4.44 4.09 0.05
CA ALA A 3 -3.48 3.01 0.21
C ALA A 3 -4.21 1.76 0.68
N VAL A 4 -3.71 0.59 0.29
CA VAL A 4 -4.28 -0.72 0.62
C VAL A 4 -3.15 -1.68 0.92
N LYS A 5 -3.38 -2.66 1.80
CA LYS A 5 -2.43 -3.76 1.96
C LYS A 5 -2.55 -4.68 0.75
N THR A 6 -1.43 -5.00 0.11
CA THR A 6 -1.41 -5.92 -1.01
C THR A 6 -0.16 -6.77 -0.93
N HIS A 7 -0.31 -8.07 -1.18
CA HIS A 7 0.82 -8.99 -1.31
C HIS A 7 1.15 -9.28 -2.78
N VAL A 8 0.55 -8.50 -3.70
CA VAL A 8 0.69 -8.69 -5.14
C VAL A 8 1.71 -7.70 -5.70
N GLY A 9 2.83 -8.23 -6.18
CA GLY A 9 3.91 -7.47 -6.81
C GLY A 9 5.16 -7.34 -5.95
N ARG A 10 6.10 -6.52 -6.41
CA ARG A 10 7.39 -6.29 -5.75
C ARG A 10 7.54 -4.80 -5.43
N CYS A 11 8.25 -4.51 -4.36
CA CYS A 11 8.60 -3.15 -3.98
C CYS A 11 9.41 -2.50 -5.09
N ASP A 12 9.02 -1.29 -5.48
CA ASP A 12 9.66 -0.53 -6.56
C ASP A 12 11.12 -0.18 -6.23
N THR A 13 11.44 -0.06 -4.93
CA THR A 13 12.77 0.33 -4.45
C THR A 13 13.76 -0.83 -4.34
N CYS A 14 13.31 -2.01 -3.88
CA CYS A 14 14.24 -3.10 -3.53
C CYS A 14 13.86 -4.48 -4.07
N GLY A 15 12.74 -4.62 -4.79
CA GLY A 15 12.32 -5.89 -5.37
C GLY A 15 11.81 -6.95 -4.38
N LYS A 16 11.80 -6.67 -3.07
CA LYS A 16 11.15 -7.51 -2.03
C LYS A 16 9.64 -7.63 -2.29
N PRO A 17 8.95 -8.67 -1.79
CA PRO A 17 7.49 -8.76 -1.93
C PRO A 17 6.81 -7.49 -1.42
N ALA A 18 5.90 -6.95 -2.22
CA ALA A 18 5.10 -5.79 -1.81
C ALA A 18 4.19 -6.22 -0.66
N ALA A 19 4.05 -5.35 0.33
CA ALA A 19 3.12 -5.50 1.45
C ALA A 19 2.02 -4.42 1.42
N TYR A 20 2.32 -3.28 0.79
CA TYR A 20 1.41 -2.13 0.69
C TYR A 20 1.40 -1.59 -0.73
N ALA A 21 0.23 -1.21 -1.21
CA ALA A 21 0.03 -0.46 -2.44
C ALA A 21 -0.56 0.90 -2.11
N GLN A 22 0.14 1.97 -2.46
CA GLN A 22 -0.44 3.31 -2.49
C GLN A 22 -1.12 3.52 -3.85
N LEU A 23 -2.43 3.72 -3.83
CA LEU A 23 -3.25 4.08 -4.98
C LEU A 23 -3.30 5.62 -5.11
N LEU A 24 -2.73 6.14 -6.19
CA LEU A 24 -2.74 7.56 -6.50
C LEU A 24 -3.83 7.88 -7.52
N PRO A 25 -4.32 9.13 -7.55
CA PRO A 25 -5.13 9.60 -8.66
C PRO A 25 -4.36 9.42 -9.98
N ASN A 26 -5.10 9.22 -11.07
CA ASN A 26 -4.57 8.92 -12.41
C ASN A 26 -4.12 7.46 -12.64
N ASN A 27 -4.77 6.49 -11.98
CA ASN A 27 -4.53 5.05 -12.16
C ASN A 27 -3.11 4.57 -11.80
N ARG A 28 -2.35 5.40 -11.09
CA ARG A 28 -0.98 5.07 -10.66
C ARG A 28 -1.04 4.33 -9.33
N ARG A 29 -0.24 3.28 -9.21
CA ARG A 29 -0.04 2.56 -7.95
C ARG A 29 1.44 2.46 -7.64
N PHE A 30 1.81 2.71 -6.39
CA PHE A 30 3.16 2.50 -5.88
C PHE A 30 3.19 1.32 -4.92
N LEU A 31 4.11 0.41 -5.15
CA LEU A 31 4.26 -0.81 -4.35
C LEU A 31 5.42 -0.64 -3.37
N TYR A 32 5.14 -0.88 -2.09
CA TYR A 32 6.09 -0.77 -0.99
C TYR A 32 6.19 -2.11 -0.25
N CYS A 33 7.40 -2.52 0.12
CA CYS A 33 7.61 -3.60 1.09
C CYS A 33 7.50 -3.06 2.53
N ASP A 34 7.44 -3.94 3.52
CA ASP A 34 7.31 -3.55 4.94
C ASP A 34 8.47 -2.69 5.46
N GLU A 35 9.64 -2.75 4.81
CA GLU A 35 10.83 -1.97 5.16
C GLU A 35 10.84 -0.58 4.50
N HIS A 36 10.31 -0.45 3.28
CA HIS A 36 10.30 0.81 2.51
C HIS A 36 8.95 1.52 2.52
N VAL A 37 7.95 1.00 3.24
CA VAL A 37 6.63 1.63 3.32
C VAL A 37 6.71 2.95 4.11
N PRO A 38 6.27 4.08 3.54
CA PRO A 38 6.16 5.31 4.29
C PRO A 38 5.14 5.17 5.43
N ALA A 39 5.41 5.77 6.58
CA ALA A 39 4.48 5.75 7.72
C ALA A 39 3.07 6.27 7.35
N LEU A 40 2.98 7.22 6.41
CA LEU A 40 1.71 7.72 5.87
C LEU A 40 0.95 6.65 5.10
N VAL A 41 1.62 5.90 4.22
CA VAL A 41 1.02 4.81 3.42
C VAL A 41 0.55 3.67 4.33
N LYS A 42 1.33 3.32 5.35
CA LYS A 42 0.96 2.29 6.34
C LYS A 42 -0.31 2.69 7.10
N ARG A 43 -0.40 3.95 7.55
CA ARG A 43 -1.59 4.50 8.23
C ARG A 43 -2.81 4.58 7.30
N GLU A 44 -2.64 5.00 6.05
CA GLU A 44 -3.74 5.06 5.09
C GLU A 44 -4.24 3.66 4.70
N ALA A 45 -3.33 2.69 4.53
CA ALA A 45 -3.66 1.31 4.24
C ALA A 45 -4.40 0.63 5.40
N ASP A 46 -3.97 0.89 6.63
CA ASP A 46 -4.64 0.40 7.84
C ASP A 46 -6.05 0.99 8.01
N LYS A 47 -6.20 2.32 7.81
CA LYS A 47 -7.52 2.97 7.81
C LYS A 47 -8.46 2.40 6.75
N ARG A 48 -7.94 2.07 5.56
CA ARG A 48 -8.74 1.49 4.47
C ARG A 48 -9.13 0.05 4.76
N GLU A 49 -8.20 -0.78 5.24
CA GLU A 49 -8.50 -2.14 5.69
C GLU A 49 -9.60 -2.14 6.77
N ALA A 50 -9.55 -1.20 7.72
CA ALA A 50 -10.58 -1.04 8.74
C ALA A 50 -11.94 -0.61 8.16
N THR A 51 -11.95 0.20 7.09
CA THR A 51 -13.18 0.68 6.44
C THR A 51 -13.80 -0.41 5.54
N GLU A 52 -12.98 -1.19 4.84
CA GLU A 52 -13.44 -2.25 3.92
C GLU A 52 -13.97 -3.49 4.65
N LYS A 53 -13.52 -3.77 5.88
CA LYS A 53 -14.05 -4.86 6.71
C LYS A 53 -15.43 -4.59 7.33
N THR A 54 -15.96 -3.38 7.22
CA THR A 54 -17.25 -2.98 7.81
C THR A 54 -18.42 -2.99 6.80
N ARG A 55 -18.22 -3.48 5.57
CA ARG A 55 -19.28 -3.56 4.56
C ARG A 55 -19.79 -4.99 4.32
#